data_AF-A0A0U5FSF1-F1
#
_entry.id   AF-A0A0U5FSF1-F1
#
_cell.length_a   1.000
_cell.length_b   1.000
_cell.length_c   1.000
_cell.angle_alpha   90.00
_cell.angle_beta   90.00
_cell.angle_gamma   90.00
#
_symmetry.space_group_name_H-M   'P 1'
#
loop_
_entity.id
_entity.type
_entity.pdbx_description
1 polymer ?
#
loop_
_entity_poly.entity_id
_entity_poly.type
_entity_poly.pdbx_seq_one_letter_code
_entity_poly.pdbx_strand_id
1 'polypeptide(L)'
;MSPEDVDLAIRHGADGIIVSNHGGHQLDGVPSALDTLRACVPAAKGKTLIAIDGRIRRGSDIFKAPALGADYCLLGKVPVWGPAQGVELAIEILQMELKATMALAGCRTISEIQKSYLSALRPDGELAKL
;
A
#
# COMPACT_ATOMS: atom_id res chain seq x y z
N MET A 1 8.03 -10.68 5.32
CA MET A 1 7.14 -10.11 4.28
C MET A 1 6.49 -11.24 3.49
N SER A 2 5.80 -12.13 4.18
CA SER A 2 5.16 -13.30 3.58
C SER A 2 3.85 -13.61 4.30
N PRO A 3 2.93 -14.35 3.67
CA PRO A 3 1.68 -14.76 4.30
C PRO A 3 1.89 -15.60 5.58
N GLU A 4 2.95 -16.40 5.62
CA GLU A 4 3.26 -17.26 6.77
C GLU A 4 3.60 -16.43 8.02
N ASP A 5 4.34 -15.33 7.84
CA ASP A 5 4.64 -14.38 8.93
C ASP A 5 3.35 -13.70 9.43
N VAL A 6 2.42 -13.39 8.51
CA VAL A 6 1.12 -12.80 8.86
C VAL A 6 0.32 -13.74 9.75
N ASP A 7 0.17 -15.00 9.35
CA ASP A 7 -0.55 -16.00 10.13
C ASP A 7 0.15 -16.30 11.46
N LEU A 8 1.48 -16.27 11.51
CA LEU A 8 2.24 -16.41 12.75
C LEU A 8 1.98 -15.23 13.70
N ALA A 9 2.05 -14.00 13.22
CA ALA A 9 1.80 -12.81 14.02
C ALA A 9 0.37 -12.80 14.59
N ILE A 10 -0.63 -13.19 13.78
CA ILE A 10 -2.03 -13.33 14.25
C ILE A 10 -2.13 -14.39 15.35
N ARG A 11 -1.48 -15.56 15.19
CA ARG A 11 -1.46 -16.60 16.23
C ARG A 11 -0.82 -16.12 17.53
N HIS A 12 0.09 -15.16 17.46
CA HIS A 12 0.72 -14.54 18.62
C HIS A 12 -0.03 -13.30 19.15
N GLY A 13 -1.23 -13.01 18.65
CA GLY A 13 -2.10 -11.98 19.18
C GLY A 13 -1.80 -10.56 18.69
N ALA A 14 -1.19 -10.40 17.51
CA ALA A 14 -0.98 -9.08 16.93
C ALA A 14 -2.30 -8.43 16.46
N ASP A 15 -2.58 -7.22 16.94
CA ASP A 15 -3.78 -6.43 16.58
C ASP A 15 -3.72 -5.81 15.17
N GLY A 16 -2.55 -5.84 14.55
CA GLY A 16 -2.33 -5.29 13.23
C GLY A 16 -0.99 -5.73 12.64
N ILE A 17 -0.92 -5.69 11.32
CA ILE A 17 0.26 -6.09 10.54
C ILE A 17 0.68 -4.93 9.63
N ILE A 18 1.98 -4.67 9.53
CA ILE A 18 2.53 -3.72 8.56
C ILE A 18 3.39 -4.48 7.56
N VAL A 19 2.97 -4.49 6.29
CA VAL A 19 3.79 -5.01 5.20
C VAL A 19 4.84 -3.96 4.84
N SER A 20 6.10 -4.26 5.15
CA SER A 20 7.22 -3.33 5.01
C SER A 20 8.53 -4.05 4.67
N ASN A 21 9.31 -3.47 3.74
CA ASN A 21 10.74 -3.80 3.56
C ASN A 21 11.65 -2.73 4.18
N HIS A 22 11.14 -1.95 5.13
CA HIS A 22 11.84 -0.85 5.79
C HIS A 22 12.39 0.19 4.79
N GLY A 23 11.64 0.46 3.72
CA GLY A 23 12.05 1.39 2.66
C GLY A 23 13.22 0.90 1.80
N GLY A 24 13.55 -0.40 1.86
CA GLY A 24 14.67 -1.02 1.15
C GLY A 24 16.03 -0.79 1.84
N HIS A 25 16.04 -0.62 3.16
CA HIS A 25 17.26 -0.33 3.93
C HIS A 25 17.77 -1.51 4.78
N GLN A 26 17.03 -2.63 4.80
CA GLN A 26 17.39 -3.80 5.61
C GLN A 26 17.99 -4.91 4.74
N LEU A 27 17.15 -5.76 4.13
CA LEU A 27 17.61 -6.82 3.24
C LEU A 27 17.46 -6.37 1.79
N ASP A 28 18.56 -6.32 1.05
CA ASP A 28 18.57 -6.02 -0.38
C ASP A 28 18.06 -7.21 -1.21
N GLY A 29 17.51 -6.93 -2.39
CA GLY A 29 16.98 -7.94 -3.30
C GLY A 29 15.61 -8.52 -2.92
N VAL A 30 14.98 -8.06 -1.82
CA VAL A 30 13.61 -8.46 -1.48
C VAL A 30 12.58 -7.79 -2.41
N PRO A 31 11.41 -8.43 -2.64
CA PRO A 31 10.36 -7.83 -3.44
C PRO A 31 9.86 -6.49 -2.88
N SER A 32 9.16 -5.73 -3.72
CA SER A 32 8.52 -4.50 -3.25
C SER A 32 7.42 -4.82 -2.23
N ALA A 33 7.21 -3.92 -1.26
CA ALA A 33 6.12 -4.07 -0.28
C ALA A 33 4.75 -4.21 -0.96
N LEU A 34 4.52 -3.45 -2.03
CA LEU A 34 3.27 -3.49 -2.80
C LEU A 34 3.04 -4.85 -3.48
N ASP A 35 4.10 -5.50 -3.97
CA ASP A 35 3.97 -6.84 -4.58
C ASP A 35 3.66 -7.88 -3.52
N THR A 36 4.35 -7.84 -2.37
CA THR A 36 4.08 -8.78 -1.26
C THR A 36 2.72 -8.57 -0.60
N LEU A 37 2.18 -7.35 -0.62
CA LEU A 37 0.86 -7.02 -0.08
C LEU A 37 -0.23 -7.91 -0.71
N ARG A 38 -0.11 -8.21 -2.01
CA ARG A 38 -1.06 -9.05 -2.75
C ARG A 38 -1.20 -10.45 -2.12
N ALA A 39 -0.10 -10.99 -1.61
CA ALA A 39 -0.06 -12.29 -0.96
C ALA A 39 -0.43 -12.20 0.54
N CYS A 40 -0.03 -11.13 1.21
CA CYS A 40 -0.24 -10.97 2.65
C CYS A 40 -1.69 -10.63 3.03
N VAL A 41 -2.39 -9.83 2.22
CA VAL A 41 -3.78 -9.41 2.51
C VAL A 41 -4.73 -10.60 2.70
N PRO A 42 -4.75 -11.63 1.84
CA PRO A 42 -5.57 -12.83 2.07
C PRO A 42 -5.37 -13.49 3.44
N ALA A 43 -4.14 -13.47 3.99
CA ALA A 43 -3.85 -14.05 5.30
C ALA A 43 -4.40 -13.19 6.46
N ALA A 44 -4.39 -11.85 6.32
CA ALA A 44 -4.88 -10.93 7.35
C ALA A 44 -6.39 -10.67 7.30
N LYS A 45 -7.00 -10.75 6.11
CA LYS A 45 -8.37 -10.30 5.85
C LYS A 45 -9.39 -10.96 6.78
N GLY A 46 -10.15 -10.12 7.48
CA GLY A 46 -11.18 -10.55 8.43
C GLY A 46 -10.64 -11.08 9.76
N LYS A 47 -9.30 -11.09 9.96
CA LYS A 47 -8.65 -11.54 11.19
C LYS A 47 -7.97 -10.39 11.94
N THR A 48 -7.33 -9.46 11.22
CA THR A 48 -6.59 -8.33 11.79
C THR A 48 -6.50 -7.18 10.78
N LEU A 49 -6.11 -5.99 11.23
CA LEU A 49 -5.84 -4.85 10.35
C LEU A 49 -4.52 -5.06 9.61
N ILE A 50 -4.45 -4.62 8.35
CA ILE A 50 -3.22 -4.69 7.56
C ILE A 50 -2.90 -3.34 6.93
N ALA A 51 -1.72 -2.85 7.22
CA ALA A 51 -1.18 -1.62 6.68
C ALA A 51 0.02 -1.91 5.77
N ILE A 52 0.38 -0.93 4.96
CA ILE A 52 1.57 -0.97 4.10
C ILE A 52 2.40 0.29 4.28
N ASP A 53 3.72 0.12 4.27
CA ASP A 53 4.66 1.20 3.99
C ASP A 53 5.54 0.83 2.78
N GLY A 54 6.42 1.75 2.38
CA GLY A 54 7.42 1.45 1.35
C GLY A 54 7.15 2.21 0.06
N ARG A 55 7.96 3.25 -0.15
CA ARG A 55 8.03 4.04 -1.39
C ARG A 55 6.69 4.59 -1.92
N ILE A 56 5.71 4.86 -1.07
CA ILE A 56 4.57 5.72 -1.44
C ILE A 56 5.10 7.11 -1.79
N ARG A 57 4.89 7.55 -3.03
CA ARG A 57 5.34 8.86 -3.55
C ARG A 57 4.22 9.67 -4.18
N ARG A 58 3.15 9.02 -4.62
CA ARG A 58 2.01 9.64 -5.29
C ARG A 58 0.68 9.26 -4.66
N GLY A 59 -0.33 10.08 -4.90
CA GLY A 59 -1.72 9.73 -4.58
C GLY A 59 -2.20 8.44 -5.27
N SER A 60 -1.68 8.15 -6.47
CA SER A 60 -1.96 6.90 -7.19
C SER A 60 -1.28 5.67 -6.56
N ASP A 61 -0.19 5.83 -5.81
CA ASP A 61 0.38 4.75 -5.00
C ASP A 61 -0.50 4.48 -3.78
N ILE A 62 -1.00 5.55 -3.14
CA ILE A 62 -1.98 5.44 -2.06
C ILE A 62 -3.24 4.74 -2.55
N PHE A 63 -3.73 5.04 -3.75
CA PHE A 63 -4.91 4.41 -4.35
C PHE A 63 -4.75 2.88 -4.52
N LYS A 64 -3.56 2.41 -4.90
CA LYS A 64 -3.30 0.97 -5.11
C LYS A 64 -3.38 0.15 -3.83
N ALA A 65 -3.06 0.74 -2.67
CA ALA A 65 -3.04 0.02 -1.41
C ALA A 65 -4.43 -0.50 -0.95
N PRO A 66 -5.48 0.34 -0.80
CA PRO A 66 -6.82 -0.14 -0.51
C PRO A 66 -7.41 -0.96 -1.67
N ALA A 67 -7.03 -0.69 -2.93
CA ALA A 67 -7.40 -1.54 -4.05
C ALA A 67 -6.86 -2.98 -3.90
N LEU A 68 -5.71 -3.15 -3.27
CA LEU A 68 -5.12 -4.44 -2.92
C LEU A 68 -5.60 -4.98 -1.55
N GLY A 69 -6.39 -4.20 -0.81
CA GLY A 69 -7.00 -4.59 0.46
C GLY A 69 -6.20 -4.22 1.71
N ALA A 70 -5.31 -3.23 1.64
CA ALA A 70 -4.75 -2.60 2.84
C ALA A 70 -5.75 -1.64 3.49
N ASP A 71 -5.80 -1.62 4.82
CA ASP A 71 -6.61 -0.71 5.63
C ASP A 71 -5.94 0.66 5.78
N TYR A 72 -4.59 0.69 5.84
CA TYR A 72 -3.82 1.91 6.07
C TYR A 72 -2.55 1.97 5.22
N CYS A 73 -2.14 3.21 4.92
CA CYS A 73 -0.88 3.55 4.26
C CYS A 73 0.00 4.38 5.21
N LEU A 74 1.26 3.98 5.38
CA LEU A 74 2.23 4.71 6.18
C LEU A 74 3.21 5.44 5.26
N LEU A 75 3.44 6.72 5.57
CA LEU A 75 4.35 7.59 4.83
C LEU A 75 5.68 7.71 5.58
N GLY A 76 6.78 7.40 4.90
CA GLY A 76 8.13 7.56 5.42
C GLY A 76 8.82 8.81 4.87
N LYS A 77 9.57 8.64 3.78
CA LYS A 77 10.48 9.69 3.25
C LYS A 77 9.81 10.96 2.74
N VAL A 78 8.62 10.88 2.12
CA VAL A 78 8.02 12.04 1.43
C VAL A 78 7.73 13.21 2.36
N PRO A 79 7.04 13.01 3.51
CA PRO A 79 6.80 14.12 4.43
C PRO A 79 8.09 14.74 5.00
N VAL A 80 9.20 13.99 5.08
CA VAL A 80 10.44 14.43 5.71
C VAL A 80 11.55 14.86 4.74
N TRP A 81 11.28 14.91 3.43
CA TRP A 81 12.25 15.39 2.45
C TRP A 81 12.40 16.91 2.45
N GLY A 82 11.37 17.64 2.87
CA GLY A 82 11.40 19.09 3.02
C GLY A 82 11.85 19.53 4.42
N PRO A 83 11.94 20.85 4.66
CA PRO A 83 12.06 21.39 6.02
C PRO A 83 10.82 21.02 6.85
N ALA A 84 10.86 21.21 8.17
CA ALA A 84 9.76 20.85 9.06
C ALA A 84 8.39 21.43 8.63
N GLN A 85 8.37 22.65 8.08
CA GLN A 85 7.17 23.30 7.53
C GLN A 85 6.64 22.62 6.25
N GLY A 86 7.46 21.83 5.56
CA GLY A 86 7.11 21.10 4.33
C GLY A 86 6.39 19.78 4.59
N VAL A 87 6.33 19.30 5.84
CA VAL A 87 5.65 18.05 6.20
C VAL A 87 4.15 18.13 5.87
N GLU A 88 3.50 19.21 6.29
CA GLU A 88 2.08 19.45 6.06
C GLU A 88 1.78 19.57 4.57
N LEU A 89 2.54 20.40 3.85
CA LEU A 89 2.42 20.56 2.40
C LEU A 89 2.57 19.23 1.64
N ALA A 90 3.53 18.39 2.04
CA ALA A 90 3.72 17.08 1.41
C ALA A 90 2.50 16.15 1.60
N ILE A 91 1.89 16.18 2.79
CA ILE A 91 0.66 15.43 3.07
C ILE A 91 -0.51 15.98 2.26
N GLU A 92 -0.67 17.31 2.20
CA GLU A 92 -1.71 17.97 1.40
C GLU A 92 -1.61 17.60 -0.08
N ILE A 93 -0.40 17.64 -0.66
CA ILE A 93 -0.16 17.26 -2.06
C ILE A 93 -0.58 15.81 -2.28
N LEU A 94 -0.18 14.88 -1.40
CA LEU A 94 -0.57 13.47 -1.53
C LEU A 94 -2.09 13.27 -1.43
N GLN A 95 -2.76 14.01 -0.55
CA GLN A 95 -4.23 13.98 -0.44
C GLN A 95 -4.90 14.54 -1.70
N MET A 96 -4.38 15.64 -2.26
CA MET A 96 -4.89 16.20 -3.52
C MET A 96 -4.71 15.23 -4.69
N GLU A 97 -3.54 14.60 -4.81
CA GLU A 97 -3.28 13.60 -5.84
C GLU A 97 -4.18 12.35 -5.67
N LEU A 98 -4.44 11.91 -4.43
CA LEU A 98 -5.35 10.79 -4.16
C LEU A 98 -6.77 11.15 -4.59
N LYS A 99 -7.28 12.33 -4.22
CA LYS A 99 -8.60 12.82 -4.63
C LYS A 99 -8.71 12.90 -6.16
N ALA A 100 -7.68 13.41 -6.84
CA ALA A 100 -7.64 13.46 -8.30
C ALA A 100 -7.68 12.05 -8.92
N THR A 101 -6.90 11.12 -8.38
CA THR A 101 -6.89 9.71 -8.83
C THR A 101 -8.26 9.06 -8.66
N MET A 102 -8.89 9.25 -7.49
CA MET A 102 -10.24 8.75 -7.20
C MET A 102 -11.28 9.33 -8.13
N ALA A 103 -11.26 10.64 -8.39
CA ALA A 103 -12.18 11.30 -9.31
C ALA A 103 -12.05 10.75 -10.74
N LEU A 104 -10.82 10.53 -11.23
CA LEU A 104 -10.56 9.94 -12.54
C LEU A 104 -10.96 8.47 -12.63
N ALA A 105 -10.84 7.72 -11.53
CA ALA A 105 -11.28 6.32 -11.44
C ALA A 105 -12.78 6.17 -11.20
N GLY A 106 -13.51 7.27 -10.97
CA GLY A 106 -14.94 7.23 -10.64
C GLY A 106 -15.25 6.72 -9.23
N CYS A 107 -14.30 6.82 -8.29
CA CYS A 107 -14.48 6.50 -6.88
C CYS A 107 -14.80 7.76 -6.08
N ARG A 108 -15.96 7.82 -5.42
CA ARG A 108 -16.35 8.91 -4.52
C ARG A 108 -15.82 8.71 -3.10
N THR A 109 -15.64 7.46 -2.68
CA THR A 109 -15.19 7.08 -1.33
C THR A 109 -14.06 6.06 -1.39
N ILE A 110 -13.25 5.95 -0.33
CA ILE A 110 -12.17 4.95 -0.26
C ILE A 110 -12.72 3.52 -0.37
N SER A 111 -13.90 3.26 0.18
CA SER A 111 -14.58 1.96 0.09
C SER A 111 -15.02 1.56 -1.32
N GLU A 112 -15.11 2.52 -2.25
CA GLU A 112 -15.41 2.24 -3.66
C GLU A 112 -14.16 1.80 -4.44
N ILE A 113 -12.96 1.94 -3.86
CA ILE A 113 -11.72 1.49 -4.49
C ILE A 113 -11.65 -0.04 -4.47
N GLN A 114 -11.56 -0.63 -5.66
CA GLN A 114 -11.57 -2.08 -5.85
C GLN A 114 -10.34 -2.59 -6.60
N LYS A 115 -10.02 -3.87 -6.40
CA LYS A 115 -8.94 -4.57 -7.11
C LYS A 115 -9.06 -4.50 -8.64
N SER A 116 -10.31 -4.40 -9.15
CA SER A 116 -10.65 -4.35 -10.58
C SER A 116 -10.13 -3.11 -11.34
N TYR A 117 -9.70 -2.07 -10.61
CA TYR A 117 -9.00 -0.90 -11.15
C TYR A 117 -7.52 -1.17 -11.45
N LEU A 118 -6.98 -2.28 -10.98
CA LEU A 118 -5.57 -2.62 -11.12
C LEU A 118 -5.36 -3.64 -12.23
N SER A 119 -4.22 -3.53 -12.88
CA SER A 119 -3.73 -4.51 -13.85
C SER A 119 -2.23 -4.71 -13.64
N ALA A 120 -1.75 -5.90 -13.96
CA ALA A 120 -0.33 -6.21 -13.96
C ALA A 120 0.08 -6.67 -15.36
N LEU A 121 1.20 -6.13 -15.83
CA LEU A 121 1.86 -6.62 -17.03
C LEU A 121 2.57 -7.93 -16.68
N ARG A 122 2.18 -9.01 -17.34
CA ARG A 122 2.81 -10.33 -17.18
C ARG A 122 4.11 -10.39 -18.00
N PRO A 123 5.02 -11.33 -17.67
CA PRO A 123 6.28 -11.48 -18.40
C PRO A 123 6.13 -11.83 -19.89
N ASP A 124 5.00 -12.42 -20.27
CA ASP A 124 4.61 -12.71 -21.66
C ASP A 124 4.14 -11.46 -22.45
N GLY A 125 4.10 -10.29 -21.79
CA GLY A 125 3.66 -9.03 -22.38
C GLY A 125 2.16 -8.80 -22.30
N GLU A 126 1.38 -9.71 -21.71
CA GLU A 126 -0.06 -9.53 -21.57
C GLU A 126 -0.41 -8.68 -20.34
N LEU A 127 -1.29 -7.70 -20.54
CA LEU A 127 -1.88 -6.94 -19.43
C LEU A 127 -3.06 -7.71 -18.86
N ALA A 128 -2.93 -8.19 -17.63
CA ALA A 128 -4.00 -8.90 -16.93
C ALA A 128 -4.58 -8.04 -15.82
N LYS A 129 -5.91 -7.98 -15.73
CA LYS A 129 -6.57 -7.46 -14.52
C LYS A 129 -6.20 -8.32 -13.30
N LEU A 130 -6.01 -7.65 -12.16
CA LEU A 130 -5.69 -8.30 -10.89
C LEU A 130 -6.93 -8.89 -10.20
#